data_AF-A0A3A8N8U8-F1
#
_entry.id   AF-A0A3A8N8U8-F1
#
_cell.length_a   1.000
_cell.length_b   1.000
_cell.length_c   1.000
_cell.angle_alpha   90.00
_cell.angle_beta   90.00
_cell.angle_gamma   90.00
#
_symmetry.space_group_name_H-M   'P 1'
#
loop_
_entity.id
_entity.type
_entity.pdbx_description
1 polymer ?
#
loop_
_entity_poly.entity_id
_entity_poly.type
_entity_poly.pdbx_seq_one_letter_code
_entity_poly.pdbx_strand_id
1 'polypeptide(L)'
;MTMRQLRLLMVALLMGCVRGPRTPPVLVEDDRSIVFPEFTDDSVIELQPEQRPYVLEGALLQALMIATNDFLPPASKDVPCQDRPESQRYLATRRGDLFFIHISEEPAACGKTYPALDSGAWYAISRDGRIRRRVVDGMAEAPADAGSGDSQAVPAEPGVAPALDSVWNDPSRPWPEGLRDGGSADAGATPAGPP
;
A
#
# COMPACT_ATOMS: atom_id res chain seq x y z
N MET A 1 -19.32 -1.26 52.25
CA MET A 1 -18.52 -0.30 51.47
C MET A 1 -18.77 1.10 52.01
N THR A 2 -17.73 1.82 52.39
CA THR A 2 -17.87 3.20 52.88
C THR A 2 -18.03 4.16 51.70
N MET A 3 -18.73 5.29 51.90
CA MET A 3 -18.95 6.34 50.88
C MET A 3 -17.67 6.79 50.16
N ARG A 4 -16.51 6.65 50.81
CA ARG A 4 -15.19 6.95 50.28
C ARG A 4 -14.73 5.93 49.21
N GLN A 5 -15.04 4.65 49.40
CA GLN A 5 -14.77 3.59 48.41
C GLN A 5 -15.67 3.74 47.17
N LEU A 6 -16.92 4.16 47.36
CA LEU A 6 -17.85 4.39 46.25
C LEU A 6 -17.39 5.57 45.37
N ARG A 7 -16.86 6.64 45.98
CA ARG A 7 -16.31 7.79 45.25
C ARG A 7 -15.06 7.43 44.45
N LEU A 8 -14.17 6.59 44.99
CA LEU A 8 -12.96 6.15 44.30
C LEU A 8 -13.28 5.25 43.09
N LEU A 9 -14.26 4.36 43.22
CA LEU A 9 -14.75 3.52 42.12
C LEU A 9 -15.39 4.36 41.00
N MET A 10 -16.17 5.39 41.36
CA MET A 10 -16.77 6.32 40.38
C MET A 10 -15.71 7.11 39.59
N VAL A 11 -14.64 7.59 40.24
CA VAL A 11 -13.55 8.30 39.56
C VAL A 11 -12.76 7.35 38.63
N ALA A 12 -12.54 6.11 39.03
CA ALA A 12 -11.86 5.11 38.21
C ALA A 12 -12.68 4.73 36.95
N LEU A 13 -14.01 4.66 37.06
CA LEU A 13 -14.88 4.42 35.90
C LEU A 13 -14.92 5.60 34.91
N LEU A 14 -14.72 6.83 35.38
CA LEU A 14 -14.76 8.03 34.52
C LEU A 14 -13.44 8.30 33.77
N MET A 15 -12.34 7.63 34.13
CA MET A 15 -11.04 7.72 33.42
C MET A 15 -10.83 6.61 32.37
N GLY A 16 -11.76 5.66 32.23
CA GLY A 16 -11.66 4.55 31.29
C GLY A 16 -12.25 4.88 29.93
N CYS A 17 -11.44 5.47 29.03
CA CYS A 17 -11.45 5.33 27.56
C CYS A 17 -10.95 6.60 26.86
N VAL A 18 -9.74 7.07 27.15
CA VAL A 18 -9.00 7.81 26.14
C VAL A 18 -8.58 6.77 25.10
N ARG A 19 -9.38 6.60 24.04
CA ARG A 19 -8.91 5.94 22.82
C ARG A 19 -7.61 6.63 22.44
N GLY A 20 -6.54 5.85 22.27
CA GLY A 20 -5.22 6.37 21.91
C GLY A 20 -5.31 7.33 20.72
N PRO A 21 -4.36 8.28 20.56
CA PRO A 21 -4.42 9.28 19.52
C PRO A 21 -4.61 8.58 18.17
N ARG A 22 -5.82 8.71 17.60
CA ARG A 22 -6.07 8.33 16.23
C ARG A 22 -5.43 9.44 15.42
N THR A 23 -4.26 9.18 14.85
CA THR A 23 -3.62 10.11 13.92
C THR A 23 -4.66 10.48 12.87
N PRO A 24 -5.02 11.76 12.71
CA PRO A 24 -5.95 12.14 11.66
C PRO A 24 -5.37 11.67 10.31
N PRO A 25 -6.20 11.15 9.39
CA PRO A 25 -5.73 10.78 8.07
C PRO A 25 -5.05 12.01 7.43
N VAL A 26 -3.88 11.81 6.83
CA VAL A 26 -3.19 12.90 6.14
C VAL A 26 -4.09 13.35 4.98
N LEU A 27 -4.41 14.65 4.91
CA LEU A 27 -5.20 15.18 3.82
C LEU A 27 -4.39 15.07 2.53
N VAL A 28 -4.88 14.27 1.59
CA VAL A 28 -4.32 14.14 0.24
C VAL A 28 -5.18 14.97 -0.69
N GLU A 29 -4.58 15.94 -1.38
CA GLU A 29 -5.31 16.80 -2.33
C GLU A 29 -5.59 16.09 -3.67
N ASP A 30 -4.73 15.13 -4.07
CA ASP A 30 -4.76 14.39 -5.34
C ASP A 30 -4.70 15.27 -6.59
N ASP A 31 -3.72 16.19 -6.65
CA ASP A 31 -3.45 17.05 -7.79
C ASP A 31 -2.80 16.27 -8.95
N ARG A 32 -3.65 15.78 -9.87
CA ARG A 32 -3.25 14.98 -11.03
C ARG A 32 -2.44 15.72 -12.09
N SER A 33 -2.33 17.05 -12.01
CA SER A 33 -1.46 17.82 -12.91
C SER A 33 0.03 17.61 -12.59
N ILE A 34 0.34 17.11 -11.39
CA ILE A 34 1.70 16.86 -10.94
C ILE A 34 2.21 15.55 -11.55
N VAL A 35 3.20 15.63 -12.44
CA VAL A 35 3.86 14.46 -13.03
C VAL A 35 5.08 14.06 -12.21
N PHE A 36 5.21 12.77 -11.89
CA PHE A 36 6.35 12.25 -11.13
C PHE A 36 7.64 12.25 -11.96
N PRO A 37 8.79 12.55 -11.35
CA PRO A 37 10.09 12.31 -11.96
C PRO A 37 10.31 10.81 -12.18
N GLU A 38 10.98 10.44 -13.27
CA GLU A 38 11.61 9.13 -13.34
C GLU A 38 12.90 9.13 -12.51
N PHE A 39 13.08 8.10 -11.69
CA PHE A 39 14.33 7.81 -11.02
C PHE A 39 15.07 6.73 -11.81
N THR A 40 15.85 7.14 -12.81
CA THR A 40 16.75 6.24 -13.54
C THR A 40 18.06 6.06 -12.77
N ASP A 41 18.71 4.89 -12.89
CA ASP A 41 19.94 4.57 -12.14
C ASP A 41 21.02 5.65 -12.28
N ASP A 42 21.16 6.24 -13.48
CA ASP A 42 22.12 7.32 -13.76
C ASP A 42 21.78 8.65 -13.05
N SER A 43 20.53 8.84 -12.62
CA SER A 43 20.03 10.06 -11.98
C SER A 43 20.02 9.98 -10.45
N VAL A 44 20.29 8.80 -9.89
CA VAL A 44 20.21 8.52 -8.45
C VAL A 44 21.61 8.45 -7.85
N ILE A 45 21.87 9.27 -6.84
CA ILE A 45 23.10 9.20 -6.04
C ILE A 45 22.76 8.55 -4.71
N GLU A 46 23.30 7.36 -4.48
CA GLU A 46 23.14 6.67 -3.19
C GLU A 46 23.96 7.34 -2.10
N LEU A 47 23.33 7.60 -0.96
CA LEU A 47 23.99 8.18 0.21
C LEU A 47 24.87 7.10 0.86
N GLN A 48 26.18 7.36 0.97
CA GLN A 48 27.15 6.44 1.58
C GLN A 48 27.66 7.05 2.91
N PRO A 49 26.88 6.95 4.00
CA PRO A 49 27.16 7.66 5.26
C PRO A 49 28.50 7.27 5.90
N GLU A 50 29.00 6.06 5.62
CA GLU A 50 30.31 5.57 6.10
C GLU A 50 31.49 6.32 5.47
N GLN A 51 31.31 6.93 4.29
CA GLN A 51 32.39 7.60 3.56
C GLN A 51 32.50 9.09 3.91
N ARG A 52 31.37 9.74 4.20
CA ARG A 52 31.31 11.17 4.50
C ARG A 52 29.96 11.55 5.13
N PRO A 53 29.91 12.61 5.95
CA PRO A 53 28.65 13.17 6.41
C PRO A 53 27.88 13.85 5.27
N TYR A 54 26.56 13.83 5.37
CA TYR A 54 25.62 14.49 4.45
C TYR A 54 24.67 15.38 5.26
N VAL A 55 24.27 16.51 4.66
CA VAL A 55 23.24 17.39 5.21
C VAL A 55 21.98 17.18 4.40
N LEU A 56 20.91 16.74 5.07
CA LEU A 56 19.57 16.70 4.51
C LEU A 56 18.84 18.00 4.89
N GLU A 57 18.18 18.64 3.93
CA GLU A 57 17.30 19.77 4.23
C GLU A 57 16.23 19.31 5.23
N GLY A 58 15.99 20.09 6.30
CA GLY A 58 15.00 19.71 7.32
C GLY A 58 13.59 19.49 6.75
N ALA A 59 13.21 20.28 5.74
CA ALA A 59 11.95 20.12 5.03
C ALA A 59 11.89 18.84 4.19
N LEU A 60 13.02 18.42 3.58
CA LEU A 60 13.11 17.14 2.88
C LEU A 60 12.97 15.97 3.86
N LEU A 61 13.65 16.04 5.01
CA LEU A 61 13.52 15.03 6.05
C LEU A 61 12.08 14.93 6.58
N GLN A 62 11.44 16.07 6.80
CA GLN A 62 10.03 16.12 7.19
C GLN A 62 9.12 15.49 6.13
N ALA A 63 9.32 15.83 4.84
CA ALA A 63 8.56 15.24 3.75
C ALA A 63 8.74 13.71 3.69
N LEU A 64 9.97 13.23 3.87
CA LEU A 64 10.27 11.79 3.92
C LEU A 64 9.50 11.11 5.07
N MET A 65 9.53 11.70 6.27
CA MET A 65 8.78 11.17 7.41
C MET A 65 7.26 11.15 7.17
N ILE A 66 6.71 12.16 6.49
CA ILE A 66 5.28 12.21 6.13
C ILE A 66 4.95 11.06 5.17
N ALA A 67 5.74 10.89 4.10
CA ALA A 67 5.54 9.81 3.14
C ALA A 67 5.64 8.42 3.80
N THR A 68 6.68 8.19 4.61
CA THR A 68 6.88 6.91 5.31
C THR A 68 5.73 6.58 6.26
N ASN A 69 5.27 7.56 7.06
CA ASN A 69 4.18 7.32 8.02
C ASN A 69 2.80 7.19 7.35
N ASP A 70 2.63 7.75 6.15
CA ASP A 70 1.41 7.58 5.36
C ASP A 70 1.38 6.22 4.63
N PHE A 71 2.53 5.76 4.14
CA PHE A 71 2.65 4.52 3.38
C PHE A 71 2.71 3.27 4.27
N LEU A 72 3.56 3.28 5.30
CA LEU A 72 3.84 2.10 6.11
C LEU A 72 2.89 1.98 7.31
N PRO A 73 2.58 0.75 7.75
CA PRO A 73 1.82 0.57 8.97
C PRO A 73 2.58 1.13 10.18
N PRO A 74 1.86 1.55 11.24
CA PRO A 74 2.49 1.98 12.48
C PRO A 74 3.44 0.92 13.04
N ALA A 75 4.61 1.38 13.51
CA ALA A 75 5.61 0.49 14.09
C ALA A 75 5.02 -0.34 15.25
N SER A 76 5.05 -1.65 15.09
CA SER A 76 4.67 -2.63 16.11
C SER A 76 5.56 -3.87 15.99
N LYS A 77 5.56 -4.73 17.02
CA LYS A 77 6.40 -5.94 17.02
C LYS A 77 6.00 -6.95 15.93
N ASP A 78 4.75 -6.88 15.49
CA ASP A 78 4.14 -7.86 14.60
C ASP A 78 4.07 -7.37 13.14
N VAL A 79 4.75 -6.25 12.82
CA VAL A 79 4.84 -5.77 11.43
C VAL A 79 5.69 -6.74 10.60
N PRO A 80 5.14 -7.28 9.48
CA PRO A 80 5.88 -8.10 8.53
C PRO A 80 7.16 -7.41 8.07
N CYS A 81 8.21 -8.19 7.75
CA CYS A 81 9.51 -7.61 7.41
C CYS A 81 9.42 -6.56 6.29
N GLN A 82 8.67 -6.84 5.21
CA GLN A 82 8.55 -5.94 4.06
C GLN A 82 7.78 -4.65 4.34
N ASP A 83 7.12 -4.52 5.49
CA ASP A 83 6.35 -3.34 5.87
C ASP A 83 7.11 -2.47 6.87
N ARG A 84 8.37 -2.80 7.14
CA ARG A 84 9.22 -2.06 8.08
C ARG A 84 9.97 -0.93 7.37
N PRO A 85 10.22 0.21 8.04
CA PRO A 85 10.96 1.31 7.43
C PRO A 85 12.35 0.92 6.92
N GLU A 86 13.06 0.03 7.62
CA GLU A 86 14.41 -0.43 7.28
C GLU A 86 14.47 -1.40 6.08
N SER A 87 13.33 -1.94 5.63
CA SER A 87 13.24 -2.81 4.47
C SER A 87 12.75 -2.08 3.22
N GLN A 88 12.67 -0.75 3.26
CA GLN A 88 12.33 0.08 2.11
C GLN A 88 13.57 0.75 1.53
N ARG A 89 13.52 0.98 0.22
CA ARG A 89 14.37 1.92 -0.51
C ARG A 89 13.64 3.23 -0.66
N TYR A 90 14.33 4.34 -0.37
CA TYR A 90 13.77 5.69 -0.47
C TYR A 90 14.54 6.49 -1.52
N LEU A 91 13.85 6.95 -2.55
CA LEU A 91 14.39 7.86 -3.55
C LEU A 91 13.70 9.21 -3.39
N ALA A 92 14.47 10.29 -3.34
CA ALA A 92 13.91 11.61 -3.15
C ALA A 92 14.60 12.66 -4.02
N THR A 93 13.81 13.59 -4.55
CA THR A 93 14.30 14.77 -5.27
C THR A 93 13.40 15.96 -5.01
N ARG A 94 13.92 17.16 -5.26
CA ARG A 94 13.16 18.41 -5.10
C ARG A 94 13.07 19.11 -6.44
N ARG A 95 11.86 19.54 -6.83
CA ARG A 95 11.64 20.44 -7.97
C ARG A 95 10.78 21.62 -7.52
N GLY A 96 11.36 22.82 -7.47
CA GLY A 96 10.69 24.00 -6.93
C GLY A 96 10.31 23.82 -5.46
N ASP A 97 9.02 23.94 -5.16
CA ASP A 97 8.46 23.84 -3.81
C ASP A 97 7.86 22.46 -3.48
N LEU A 98 8.07 21.47 -4.35
CA LEU A 98 7.64 20.10 -4.17
C LEU A 98 8.83 19.17 -3.94
N PHE A 99 8.64 18.28 -2.97
CA PHE A 99 9.46 17.10 -2.74
C PHE A 99 8.79 15.90 -3.41
N PHE A 100 9.52 15.20 -4.26
CA PHE A 100 9.10 13.98 -4.90
C PHE A 100 9.80 12.83 -4.22
N ILE A 101 9.04 11.89 -3.68
CA ILE A 101 9.53 10.74 -2.93
C ILE A 101 8.94 9.48 -3.56
N HIS A 102 9.80 8.51 -3.83
CA HIS A 102 9.41 7.15 -4.18
C HIS A 102 9.89 6.20 -3.08
N ILE A 103 8.97 5.38 -2.60
CA ILE A 103 9.22 4.33 -1.61
C ILE A 103 8.96 3.00 -2.31
N SER A 104 9.88 2.06 -2.19
CA SER A 104 9.73 0.71 -2.74
C SER A 104 10.37 -0.32 -1.81
N GLU A 105 9.87 -1.56 -1.77
CA GLU A 105 10.52 -2.65 -1.03
C GLU A 105 11.97 -2.87 -1.50
N GLU A 106 12.89 -3.10 -0.57
CA GLU A 106 14.24 -3.62 -0.80
C GLU A 106 14.24 -5.12 -0.43
N PRO A 107 14.03 -6.04 -1.39
CA PRO A 107 13.77 -7.45 -1.09
C PRO A 107 14.92 -8.11 -0.33
N ALA A 108 16.16 -7.67 -0.60
CA ALA A 108 17.36 -8.18 0.03
C ALA A 108 17.36 -7.95 1.55
N ALA A 109 16.75 -6.86 2.03
CA ALA A 109 16.64 -6.58 3.47
C ALA A 109 15.83 -7.64 4.22
N CYS A 110 14.92 -8.32 3.53
CA CYS A 110 14.09 -9.40 4.07
C CYS A 110 14.50 -10.80 3.59
N GLY A 111 15.66 -10.94 2.96
CA GLY A 111 16.15 -12.22 2.43
C GLY A 111 15.34 -12.77 1.25
N LYS A 112 14.65 -11.89 0.52
CA LYS A 112 13.91 -12.22 -0.71
C LYS A 112 14.69 -11.75 -1.94
N THR A 113 14.39 -12.34 -3.09
CA THR A 113 14.96 -11.92 -4.39
C THR A 113 14.05 -10.94 -5.13
N TYR A 114 12.74 -11.00 -4.90
CA TYR A 114 11.74 -10.20 -5.61
C TYR A 114 10.87 -9.43 -4.62
N PRO A 115 10.48 -8.19 -4.97
CA PRO A 115 9.54 -7.41 -4.18
C PRO A 115 8.14 -8.03 -4.22
N ALA A 116 7.32 -7.72 -3.23
CA ALA A 116 5.90 -8.05 -3.27
C ALA A 116 5.19 -7.25 -4.39
N LEU A 117 4.09 -7.80 -4.89
CA LEU A 117 3.17 -7.06 -5.74
C LEU A 117 2.66 -5.84 -4.97
N ASP A 118 2.63 -4.69 -5.62
CA ASP A 118 2.11 -3.44 -5.07
C ASP A 118 2.87 -2.90 -3.83
N SER A 119 4.20 -3.08 -3.82
CA SER A 119 5.09 -2.72 -2.70
C SER A 119 5.74 -1.34 -2.85
N GLY A 120 5.15 -0.46 -3.64
CA GLY A 120 5.69 0.87 -3.92
C GLY A 120 4.67 1.98 -3.87
N ALA A 121 5.16 3.20 -3.67
CA ALA A 121 4.35 4.40 -3.71
C ALA A 121 5.16 5.65 -4.07
N TRP A 122 4.48 6.55 -4.76
CA TRP A 122 4.96 7.85 -5.22
C TRP A 122 4.23 8.98 -4.49
N TYR A 123 5.00 9.96 -4.04
CA TYR A 123 4.52 11.09 -3.26
C TYR A 123 5.04 12.41 -3.82
N ALA A 124 4.15 13.39 -3.94
CA ALA A 124 4.49 14.79 -4.15
C ALA A 124 4.03 15.56 -2.92
N ILE A 125 4.99 16.11 -2.17
CA ILE A 125 4.75 16.78 -0.89
C ILE A 125 5.22 18.22 -1.00
N SER A 126 4.36 19.18 -0.68
CA SER A 126 4.73 20.58 -0.64
C SER A 126 5.61 20.91 0.57
N ARG A 127 6.34 22.01 0.49
CA ARG A 127 7.26 22.44 1.55
C ARG A 127 6.61 22.68 2.92
N ASP A 128 5.30 22.90 2.97
CA ASP A 128 4.51 23.00 4.21
C ASP A 128 4.06 21.63 4.77
N GLY A 129 4.41 20.52 4.10
CA GLY A 129 4.14 19.17 4.56
C GLY A 129 2.80 18.59 4.11
N ARG A 130 2.11 19.20 3.14
CA ARG A 130 0.87 18.63 2.59
C ARG A 130 1.16 17.65 1.46
N ILE A 131 0.44 16.53 1.44
CA ILE A 131 0.50 15.59 0.31
C ILE A 131 -0.34 16.17 -0.83
N ARG A 132 0.34 16.61 -1.88
CA ARG A 132 -0.28 17.18 -3.09
C ARG A 132 -0.76 16.08 -4.02
N ARG A 133 0.01 15.00 -4.18
CA ARG A 133 -0.37 13.81 -4.95
C ARG A 133 0.25 12.57 -4.32
N ARG A 134 -0.48 11.45 -4.38
CA ARG A 134 -0.01 10.13 -3.99
C ARG A 134 -0.47 9.10 -5.02
N VAL A 135 0.42 8.22 -5.45
CA VAL A 135 0.10 7.05 -6.29
C VAL A 135 0.71 5.84 -5.63
N VAL A 136 -0.10 4.82 -5.35
CA VAL A 136 0.36 3.56 -4.76
C VAL A 136 0.27 2.50 -5.85
N ASP A 137 1.28 1.64 -5.95
CA ASP A 137 1.26 0.53 -6.90
C ASP A 137 -0.02 -0.32 -6.70
N GLY A 138 -0.58 -0.84 -7.79
CA GLY A 138 -1.86 -1.57 -7.78
C GLY A 138 -3.11 -0.70 -7.69
N MET A 139 -2.99 0.61 -7.43
CA MET A 139 -4.11 1.53 -7.53
C MET A 139 -4.35 1.90 -9.00
N ALA A 140 -5.59 1.72 -9.48
CA ALA A 140 -5.94 2.13 -10.84
C ALA A 140 -5.76 3.65 -11.00
N GLU A 141 -4.73 4.06 -11.73
CA GLU A 141 -4.64 5.42 -12.23
C GLU A 141 -5.78 5.61 -13.21
N ALA A 142 -6.81 6.35 -12.82
CA ALA A 142 -7.84 6.76 -13.76
C ALA A 142 -7.15 7.55 -14.89
N PRO A 143 -7.31 7.15 -16.16
CA PRO A 143 -6.47 7.61 -17.25
C PRO A 143 -6.51 9.14 -17.32
N ALA A 144 -5.34 9.77 -17.20
CA ALA A 144 -5.17 11.17 -17.52
C ALA A 144 -5.32 11.30 -19.04
N ASP A 145 -6.51 11.72 -19.49
CA ASP A 145 -6.86 12.00 -20.88
C ASP A 145 -6.39 10.94 -21.89
N ALA A 146 -7.02 9.76 -21.84
CA ALA A 146 -7.13 8.95 -23.05
C ALA A 146 -8.10 9.66 -24.01
N GLY A 147 -7.55 10.40 -24.98
CA GLY A 147 -8.32 10.95 -26.08
C GLY A 147 -9.19 9.86 -26.73
N SER A 148 -10.49 10.16 -26.84
CA SER A 148 -11.52 9.45 -27.63
C SER A 148 -11.30 7.95 -27.82
N GLY A 149 -11.58 7.17 -26.79
CA GLY A 149 -11.93 5.76 -26.91
C GLY A 149 -12.96 5.45 -25.83
N ASP A 150 -14.17 5.04 -26.23
CA ASP A 150 -15.37 4.83 -25.40
C ASP A 150 -15.22 3.70 -24.36
N SER A 151 -14.24 3.79 -23.46
CA SER A 151 -14.15 2.91 -22.29
C SER A 151 -14.85 3.56 -21.11
N GLN A 152 -16.18 3.68 -21.23
CA GLN A 152 -17.02 4.08 -20.11
C GLN A 152 -17.02 2.94 -19.09
N ALA A 153 -16.40 3.16 -17.92
CA ALA A 153 -16.46 2.20 -16.82
C ALA A 153 -17.92 2.02 -16.38
N VAL A 154 -18.51 0.87 -16.69
CA VAL A 154 -19.85 0.49 -16.24
C VAL A 154 -19.72 -0.13 -14.85
N PRO A 155 -20.42 0.39 -13.82
CA PRO A 155 -20.47 -0.24 -12.51
C PRO A 155 -21.04 -1.66 -12.63
N ALA A 156 -20.31 -2.67 -12.15
CA ALA A 156 -20.80 -4.03 -12.12
C ALA A 156 -21.85 -4.21 -11.01
N GLU A 157 -22.93 -4.94 -11.30
CA GLU A 157 -23.92 -5.30 -10.29
C GLU A 157 -23.32 -6.29 -9.27
N PRO A 158 -23.73 -6.24 -7.98
CA PRO A 158 -23.25 -7.16 -6.96
C PRO A 158 -23.44 -8.63 -7.38
N GLY A 159 -22.34 -9.39 -7.39
CA GLY A 159 -22.35 -10.79 -7.82
C GLY A 159 -22.02 -11.02 -9.29
N VAL A 160 -21.72 -9.96 -10.05
CA VAL A 160 -21.34 -10.05 -11.46
C VAL A 160 -19.89 -9.60 -11.62
N ALA A 161 -19.00 -10.50 -12.06
CA ALA A 161 -17.70 -10.09 -12.56
C ALA A 161 -17.90 -9.45 -13.94
N PRO A 162 -17.25 -8.32 -14.27
CA PRO A 162 -17.28 -7.81 -15.62
C PRO A 162 -16.83 -8.92 -16.56
N ALA A 163 -17.62 -9.17 -17.61
CA ALA A 163 -17.23 -10.11 -18.64
C ALA A 163 -15.99 -9.51 -19.29
N LEU A 164 -14.80 -10.00 -18.89
CA LEU A 164 -13.60 -9.83 -19.68
C LEU A 164 -13.93 -10.43 -21.04
N ASP A 165 -14.19 -9.58 -22.01
CA ASP A 165 -14.33 -9.88 -23.43
C ASP A 165 -13.03 -10.50 -23.90
N SER A 166 -12.93 -11.78 -23.63
CA SER A 166 -11.73 -12.54 -23.82
C SER A 166 -12.16 -13.99 -24.01
N VAL A 167 -11.50 -14.62 -25.00
CA VAL A 167 -11.61 -16.00 -25.48
C VAL A 167 -11.68 -17.07 -24.36
N TRP A 168 -11.42 -16.68 -23.12
CA TRP A 168 -11.38 -17.47 -21.89
C TRP A 168 -12.75 -17.83 -21.30
N ASN A 169 -13.83 -17.13 -21.67
CA ASN A 169 -15.16 -17.34 -21.08
C ASN A 169 -16.14 -18.09 -22.02
N ASP A 170 -15.64 -18.72 -23.08
CA ASP A 170 -16.44 -19.51 -24.02
C ASP A 170 -16.74 -20.91 -23.43
N PRO A 171 -17.99 -21.21 -23.02
CA PRO A 171 -18.36 -22.50 -22.43
C PRO A 171 -18.27 -23.67 -23.43
N SER A 172 -18.10 -23.39 -24.72
CA SER A 172 -17.90 -24.41 -25.74
C SER A 172 -16.45 -24.86 -25.90
N ARG A 173 -15.49 -24.19 -25.23
CA ARG A 173 -14.08 -24.58 -25.23
C ARG A 173 -13.72 -25.34 -23.95
N PRO A 174 -13.27 -26.60 -24.04
CA PRO A 174 -12.79 -27.34 -22.89
C PRO A 174 -11.50 -26.71 -22.34
N TRP A 175 -11.40 -26.68 -21.01
CA TRP A 175 -10.24 -26.17 -20.29
C TRP A 175 -8.96 -26.99 -20.61
N PRO A 176 -7.79 -26.34 -20.81
CA PRO A 176 -6.55 -27.06 -21.04
C PRO A 176 -6.17 -27.86 -19.79
N GLU A 177 -5.99 -29.18 -19.97
CA GLU A 177 -5.81 -30.13 -18.85
C GLU A 177 -4.60 -29.82 -17.95
N GLY A 178 -3.59 -29.12 -18.46
CA GLY A 178 -2.40 -28.73 -17.70
C GLY A 178 -2.62 -27.68 -16.59
N LEU A 179 -3.80 -27.05 -16.51
CA LEU A 179 -4.15 -26.08 -15.46
C LEU A 179 -5.20 -26.60 -14.46
N ARG A 180 -5.60 -27.88 -14.57
CA ARG A 180 -6.63 -28.49 -13.74
C ARG A 180 -6.01 -29.05 -12.44
N ASP A 181 -5.59 -28.16 -11.55
CA ASP A 181 -5.02 -28.49 -10.24
C ASP A 181 -6.11 -28.70 -9.15
N GLY A 182 -7.27 -28.07 -9.30
CA GLY A 182 -8.29 -28.04 -8.25
C GLY A 182 -9.25 -29.22 -8.22
N GLY A 183 -8.92 -30.27 -7.45
CA GLY A 183 -9.92 -31.14 -6.79
C GLY A 183 -9.83 -32.63 -7.14
N SER A 184 -9.33 -33.44 -6.21
CA SER A 184 -9.50 -34.89 -6.21
C SER A 184 -10.92 -35.25 -5.73
N ALA A 185 -11.70 -35.89 -6.61
CA ALA A 185 -12.99 -36.46 -6.27
C ALA A 185 -12.80 -37.82 -5.56
N ASP A 186 -12.29 -37.80 -4.33
CA ASP A 186 -12.39 -38.95 -3.43
C ASP A 186 -13.12 -38.54 -2.15
N ALA A 187 -14.42 -38.31 -2.32
CA ALA A 187 -15.39 -38.32 -1.25
C ALA A 187 -16.61 -39.15 -1.68
N GLY A 188 -16.71 -40.37 -1.16
CA GLY A 188 -17.97 -41.11 -1.10
C GLY A 188 -18.11 -42.28 -2.07
N ALA A 189 -17.34 -43.35 -1.87
CA ALA A 189 -17.73 -44.69 -2.31
C ALA A 189 -18.25 -45.49 -1.11
N THR A 190 -19.55 -45.45 -0.89
CA THR A 190 -20.27 -46.42 -0.06
C THR A 190 -20.31 -47.75 -0.82
N PRO A 191 -19.76 -48.87 -0.31
CA PRO A 191 -20.01 -50.16 -0.93
C PRO A 191 -21.39 -50.68 -0.51
N ALA A 192 -22.32 -50.71 -1.46
CA ALA A 192 -23.49 -51.59 -1.41
C ALA A 192 -23.03 -53.03 -1.70
N GLY A 193 -23.45 -54.00 -0.88
CA GLY A 193 -23.28 -55.45 -1.14
C GLY A 193 -24.05 -55.91 -2.39
N PRO A 194 -23.83 -57.14 -2.93
CA PRO A 194 -24.43 -58.40 -2.39
C PRO A 194 -23.59 -59.67 -2.80
N PRO A 195 -24.07 -60.95 -2.77
CA PRO A 195 -25.27 -61.59 -2.17
C PRO A 195 -25.02 -62.42 -0.91
#